data_AF-A0A246BHB7-F1
#
_entry.id   AF-A0A246BHB7-F1
#
_cell.length_a   1.000
_cell.length_b   1.000
_cell.length_c   1.000
_cell.angle_alpha   90.00
_cell.angle_beta   90.00
_cell.angle_gamma   90.00
#
_symmetry.space_group_name_H-M   'P 1'
#
loop_
_entity.id
_entity.type
_entity.pdbx_description
1 polymer ?
#
loop_
_entity_poly.entity_id
_entity_poly.type
_entity_poly.pdbx_seq_one_letter_code
_entity_poly.pdbx_strand_id
1 'polypeptide(L)'
;MACAHRVVCVSPSLQERVSELGLAPAHKTVVLGSGSPNGVRQPGVTDPAVTASHRTTLGLREDTPVIGFVGRFTRDKGMAELMEAFRRVQEQLPSARLLLIGDYEPGDPVSPEVRDLIEQTPGVLRTGFVPDVYPYYPLMSLLALPTYREGFPTVALEASAFGLPLVTTDATGARDAVQDGVTGWRVPVGDADALADALTSALLGPADTRRRGEAGRRWVTENFDPTSVQQRWADYYAELLHWRELSERHRGKRWMDAVLAGAGLVVLGGPLLLLALLVRFKLGSPVLFKQVRPGLAGQPFTMYKFRTMTDERDADGELRPDAVRLTAFGRFLRSTSLDELPELWNVLIGDMSLVGPRPLLMSYLPLYNERQYRRHEVRPGITGWAQVNGRNALSWEEKFDHDLWYVDNHSLATDLKILAMTFQKVFQREGISAHGEVTMPRFTGSNSKP
;
A
#
# COMPACT_ATOMS: atom_id res chain seq x y z
N MET A 1 9.81 8.01 -9.11
CA MET A 1 9.41 6.71 -8.53
C MET A 1 9.93 5.51 -9.32
N ALA A 2 10.03 5.56 -10.66
CA ALA A 2 10.42 4.41 -11.49
C ALA A 2 11.74 3.71 -11.10
N CYS A 3 12.77 4.48 -10.75
CA CYS A 3 14.09 3.95 -10.37
C CYS A 3 14.18 3.46 -8.92
N ALA A 4 13.14 3.66 -8.10
CA ALA A 4 13.15 3.18 -6.73
C ALA A 4 12.96 1.65 -6.70
N HIS A 5 13.67 0.99 -5.78
CA HIS A 5 13.45 -0.42 -5.47
C HIS A 5 12.06 -0.62 -4.86
N ARG A 6 11.72 0.24 -3.90
CA ARG A 6 10.41 0.33 -3.25
C ARG A 6 10.01 1.78 -3.05
N VAL A 7 8.71 2.02 -2.96
CA VAL A 7 8.11 3.33 -2.70
C VAL A 7 7.26 3.19 -1.44
N VAL A 8 7.66 3.86 -0.36
CA VAL A 8 6.88 3.87 0.88
C VAL A 8 5.92 5.05 0.84
N CYS A 9 4.62 4.75 0.86
CA CYS A 9 3.55 5.73 0.93
C CYS A 9 3.26 6.03 2.41
N VAL A 10 3.11 7.31 2.74
CA VAL A 10 2.88 7.74 4.13
C VAL A 10 1.43 7.57 4.59
N SER A 11 0.53 7.16 3.71
CA SER A 11 -0.88 6.87 4.02
C SER A 11 -1.50 5.88 3.02
N PRO A 12 -2.52 5.11 3.42
CA PRO A 12 -3.26 4.21 2.51
C PRO A 12 -3.88 4.93 1.32
N SER A 13 -4.57 6.05 1.53
CA SER A 13 -5.18 6.80 0.43
C SER A 13 -4.16 7.36 -0.56
N LEU A 14 -2.95 7.71 -0.10
CA LEU A 14 -1.88 8.14 -0.98
C LEU A 14 -1.34 6.98 -1.80
N GLN A 15 -1.28 5.77 -1.25
CA GLN A 15 -0.92 4.56 -2.01
C GLN A 15 -1.93 4.29 -3.13
N GLU A 16 -3.23 4.38 -2.82
CA GLU A 16 -4.29 4.27 -3.84
C GLU A 16 -4.07 5.31 -4.93
N ARG A 17 -3.83 6.58 -4.55
CA ARG A 17 -3.62 7.67 -5.50
C ARG A 17 -2.39 7.46 -6.40
N VAL A 18 -1.30 6.91 -5.85
CA VAL A 18 -0.10 6.53 -6.62
C VAL A 18 -0.43 5.47 -7.67
N SER A 19 -1.29 4.51 -7.32
CA SER A 19 -1.76 3.47 -8.24
C SER A 19 -2.67 4.03 -9.33
N GLU A 20 -3.67 4.85 -8.97
CA GLU A 20 -4.59 5.48 -9.92
C GLU A 20 -3.87 6.31 -10.98
N LEU A 21 -2.86 7.07 -10.56
CA LEU A 21 -2.06 7.92 -11.44
C LEU A 21 -0.98 7.14 -12.21
N GLY A 22 -0.83 5.84 -11.97
CA GLY A 22 0.18 5.01 -12.62
C GLY A 22 1.63 5.41 -12.28
N LEU A 23 1.85 6.08 -11.14
CA LEU A 23 3.17 6.62 -10.77
C LEU A 23 4.15 5.52 -10.32
N ALA A 24 3.63 4.43 -9.76
CA ALA A 24 4.38 3.23 -9.44
C ALA A 24 3.49 1.99 -9.56
N PRO A 25 4.04 0.83 -9.96
CA PRO A 25 3.30 -0.43 -9.91
C PRO A 25 2.89 -0.77 -8.47
N ALA A 26 1.71 -1.37 -8.27
CA ALA A 26 1.19 -1.73 -6.95
C ALA A 26 2.19 -2.56 -6.11
N HIS A 27 2.92 -3.50 -6.72
CA HIS A 27 3.92 -4.32 -6.03
C HIS A 27 5.16 -3.55 -5.56
N LYS A 28 5.41 -2.33 -6.07
CA LYS A 28 6.50 -1.46 -5.62
C LYS A 28 6.10 -0.53 -4.47
N THR A 29 4.80 -0.35 -4.26
CA THR A 29 4.28 0.55 -3.22
C THR A 29 3.99 -0.23 -1.95
N VAL A 30 4.27 0.37 -0.79
CA VAL A 30 3.95 -0.19 0.52
C VAL A 30 3.56 0.93 1.48
N VAL A 31 2.66 0.64 2.43
CA VAL A 31 2.41 1.47 3.60
C VAL A 31 2.89 0.70 4.81
N LEU A 32 3.72 1.33 5.65
CA LEU A 32 4.21 0.70 6.87
C LEU A 32 3.24 0.98 8.02
N GLY A 33 2.72 -0.08 8.67
CA GLY A 33 1.69 0.05 9.70
C GLY A 33 0.47 0.81 9.20
N SER A 34 0.03 1.81 9.96
CA SER A 34 -1.11 2.67 9.62
C SER A 34 -0.71 3.93 8.83
N GLY A 35 0.52 3.99 8.32
CA GLY A 35 1.10 5.19 7.71
C GLY A 35 1.90 6.04 8.70
N SER A 36 2.12 7.31 8.36
CA SER A 36 3.00 8.27 9.02
C SER A 36 4.48 7.84 9.07
N PRO A 37 5.43 8.68 8.60
CA PRO A 37 6.85 8.33 8.63
C PRO A 37 7.44 8.39 10.05
N ASN A 38 6.86 9.20 10.94
CA ASN A 38 7.49 9.58 12.22
C ASN A 38 6.66 9.18 13.46
N GLY A 39 5.38 8.81 13.28
CA GLY A 39 4.45 8.70 14.40
C GLY A 39 4.14 10.06 15.02
N VAL A 40 3.78 10.07 16.30
CA VAL A 40 3.48 11.28 17.06
C VAL A 40 4.00 11.21 18.48
N ARG A 41 4.58 12.31 18.98
CA ARG A 41 5.02 12.41 20.37
C ARG A 41 3.80 12.38 21.28
N GLN A 42 3.77 11.43 22.20
CA GLN A 42 2.70 11.37 23.20
C GLN A 42 2.74 12.62 24.11
N PRO A 43 1.59 13.20 24.47
CA PRO A 43 1.55 14.32 25.39
C PRO A 43 2.22 13.96 26.72
N GLY A 44 3.12 14.82 27.18
CA GLY A 44 3.62 14.77 28.54
C GLY A 44 2.59 15.30 29.56
N VAL A 45 3.00 15.41 30.82
CA VAL A 45 2.23 16.17 31.81
C VAL A 45 2.16 17.61 31.34
N THR A 46 0.95 18.06 31.01
CA THR A 46 0.72 19.46 30.61
C THR A 46 0.86 20.33 31.85
N ASP A 47 1.74 21.34 31.80
CA ASP A 47 1.83 22.33 32.87
C ASP A 47 0.56 23.20 32.88
N PRO A 48 -0.28 23.12 33.93
CA PRO A 48 -1.51 23.90 34.02
C PRO A 48 -1.25 25.41 34.01
N ALA A 49 -0.09 25.87 34.50
CA ALA A 49 0.27 27.28 34.53
C ALA A 49 0.51 27.82 33.10
N VAL A 50 1.14 27.04 32.23
CA VAL A 50 1.36 27.40 30.82
C VAL A 50 0.02 27.50 30.08
N THR A 51 -0.86 26.51 30.30
CA THR A 51 -2.20 26.51 29.69
C THR A 51 -3.03 27.72 30.16
N ALA A 52 -3.01 28.02 31.45
CA ALA A 52 -3.71 29.17 32.03
C ALA A 52 -3.16 30.52 31.52
N SER A 53 -1.82 30.61 31.36
CA SER A 53 -1.17 31.77 30.76
C SER A 53 -1.65 32.01 29.33
N HIS A 54 -1.63 30.99 28.48
CA HIS A 54 -2.14 31.10 27.10
C HIS A 54 -3.63 31.45 27.04
N ARG A 55 -4.46 30.86 27.91
CA ARG A 55 -5.88 31.24 28.03
C ARG A 55 -6.05 32.73 28.32
N THR A 56 -5.26 33.25 29.25
CA THR A 56 -5.30 34.67 29.65
C THR A 56 -4.86 35.57 28.49
N THR A 57 -3.73 35.25 27.83
CA THR A 57 -3.23 36.02 26.68
C THR A 57 -4.23 36.05 25.52
N LEU A 58 -4.94 34.95 25.29
CA LEU A 58 -5.94 34.82 24.22
C LEU A 58 -7.35 35.27 24.63
N GLY A 59 -7.54 35.70 25.89
CA GLY A 59 -8.85 36.13 26.40
C GLY A 59 -9.90 35.00 26.46
N LEU A 60 -9.48 33.75 26.60
CA LEU A 60 -10.35 32.57 26.63
C LEU A 60 -10.85 32.29 28.05
N ARG A 61 -12.17 32.29 28.25
CA ARG A 61 -12.82 31.88 29.51
C ARG A 61 -12.83 30.35 29.59
N GLU A 62 -12.92 29.80 30.80
CA GLU A 62 -12.79 28.35 31.07
C GLU A 62 -13.69 27.50 30.17
N ASP A 63 -14.98 27.83 30.08
CA ASP A 63 -15.99 27.11 29.30
C ASP A 63 -16.16 27.60 27.85
N THR A 64 -15.25 28.44 27.34
CA THR A 64 -15.33 28.90 25.95
C THR A 64 -15.14 27.73 24.99
N PRO A 65 -16.10 27.43 24.09
CA PRO A 65 -15.91 26.42 23.06
C PRO A 65 -14.90 26.92 22.03
N VAL A 66 -13.83 26.15 21.78
CA VAL A 66 -12.74 26.56 20.90
C VAL A 66 -12.56 25.54 19.79
N ILE A 67 -12.73 25.99 18.55
CA ILE A 67 -12.34 25.23 17.35
C ILE A 67 -10.88 25.59 17.07
N GLY A 68 -10.00 24.59 17.05
CA GLY A 68 -8.60 24.78 16.72
C GLY A 68 -8.31 24.51 15.25
N PHE A 69 -7.38 25.26 14.67
CA PHE A 69 -6.72 24.94 13.40
C PHE A 69 -5.22 25.14 13.57
N VAL A 70 -4.41 24.19 13.09
CA VAL A 70 -2.95 24.24 13.18
C VAL A 70 -2.36 24.03 11.79
N GLY A 71 -1.66 25.03 11.28
CA GLY A 71 -0.96 24.94 10.00
C GLY A 71 -0.72 26.29 9.35
N ARG A 72 0.04 26.26 8.26
CA ARG A 72 0.21 27.42 7.38
C ARG A 72 -1.11 27.76 6.70
N PHE A 73 -1.40 29.03 6.51
CA PHE A 73 -2.61 29.46 5.78
C PHE A 73 -2.29 29.50 4.29
N THR A 74 -2.68 28.43 3.60
CA THR A 74 -2.43 28.25 2.16
C THR A 74 -3.70 27.85 1.41
N ARG A 75 -3.67 27.87 0.08
CA ARG A 75 -4.85 27.62 -0.77
C ARG A 75 -5.46 26.24 -0.59
N ASP A 76 -4.62 25.23 -0.31
CA ASP A 76 -5.05 23.84 -0.18
C ASP A 76 -5.52 23.49 1.24
N LYS A 77 -5.47 24.42 2.20
CA LYS A 77 -5.79 24.15 3.60
C LYS A 77 -7.25 24.35 3.97
N GLY A 78 -8.10 24.68 3.00
CA GLY A 78 -9.54 24.88 3.18
C GLY A 78 -9.87 26.07 4.08
N MET A 79 -9.06 27.13 4.04
CA MET A 79 -9.24 28.29 4.91
C MET A 79 -10.55 29.04 4.59
N ALA A 80 -11.00 29.02 3.34
CA ALA A 80 -12.27 29.66 2.95
C ALA A 80 -13.45 28.95 3.62
N GLU A 81 -13.51 27.63 3.48
CA GLU A 81 -14.54 26.75 4.04
C GLU A 81 -14.52 26.83 5.56
N LEU A 82 -13.34 26.87 6.19
CA LEU A 82 -13.22 27.03 7.64
C LEU A 82 -13.85 28.33 8.14
N MET A 83 -13.60 29.43 7.44
CA MET A 83 -14.11 30.74 7.81
C MET A 83 -15.62 30.86 7.61
N GLU A 84 -16.14 30.32 6.50
CA GLU A 84 -17.57 30.25 6.23
C GLU A 84 -18.29 29.36 7.26
N ALA A 85 -17.75 28.17 7.52
CA ALA A 85 -18.27 27.26 8.52
C ALA A 85 -18.27 27.87 9.92
N PHE A 86 -17.19 28.57 10.29
CA PHE A 86 -17.10 29.22 11.61
C PHE A 86 -18.14 30.31 11.80
N ARG A 87 -18.41 31.14 10.78
CA ARG A 87 -19.50 32.13 10.86
C ARG A 87 -20.84 31.47 11.12
N ARG A 88 -21.15 30.37 10.43
CA ARG A 88 -22.39 29.60 10.65
C ARG A 88 -22.44 28.94 12.03
N VAL A 89 -21.30 28.46 12.55
CA VAL A 89 -21.21 27.99 13.94
C VAL A 89 -21.54 29.13 14.92
N GLN A 90 -21.04 30.34 14.68
CA GLN A 90 -21.30 31.50 15.55
C GLN A 90 -22.76 31.96 15.57
N GLU A 91 -23.53 31.70 14.51
CA GLU A 91 -24.97 31.97 14.50
C GLU A 91 -25.72 31.14 15.56
N GLN A 92 -25.26 29.91 15.81
CA GLN A 92 -25.84 29.01 16.81
C GLN A 92 -25.13 29.09 18.17
N LEU A 93 -23.82 29.37 18.16
CA LEU A 93 -22.97 29.45 19.34
C LEU A 93 -22.12 30.73 19.31
N PRO A 94 -22.67 31.91 19.64
CA PRO A 94 -21.95 33.19 19.59
C PRO A 94 -20.71 33.26 20.50
N SER A 95 -20.65 32.39 21.52
CA SER A 95 -19.51 32.27 22.43
C SER A 95 -18.34 31.48 21.84
N ALA A 96 -18.52 30.76 20.72
CA ALA A 96 -17.48 29.97 20.09
C ALA A 96 -16.32 30.86 19.61
N ARG A 97 -15.10 30.31 19.67
CA ARG A 97 -13.87 30.94 19.18
C ARG A 97 -13.17 30.03 18.19
N LEU A 98 -12.51 30.63 17.20
CA LEU A 98 -11.66 29.94 16.25
C LEU A 98 -10.21 30.30 16.54
N LEU A 99 -9.43 29.34 17.04
CA LEU A 99 -8.01 29.51 17.32
C LEU A 99 -7.18 29.03 16.12
N LEU A 100 -6.60 29.98 15.39
CA LEU A 100 -5.73 29.74 14.25
C LEU A 100 -4.26 29.82 14.68
N ILE A 101 -3.57 28.69 14.63
CA ILE A 101 -2.15 28.57 14.97
C ILE A 101 -1.33 28.35 13.71
N GLY A 102 -0.43 29.28 13.43
CA GLY A 102 0.29 29.38 12.17
C GLY A 102 0.13 30.76 11.55
N ASP A 103 0.65 30.92 10.34
CA ASP A 103 0.65 32.19 9.62
C ASP A 103 0.49 31.98 8.11
N TYR A 104 0.30 33.07 7.38
CA TYR A 104 0.21 33.08 5.93
C TYR A 104 1.51 32.60 5.28
N GLU A 105 1.41 31.80 4.21
CA GLU A 105 2.56 31.36 3.42
C GLU A 105 2.71 32.28 2.19
N PRO A 106 3.76 33.11 2.11
CA PRO A 106 3.95 34.02 0.96
C PRO A 106 4.08 33.29 -0.37
N GLY A 107 4.62 32.07 -0.38
CA GLY A 107 4.77 31.26 -1.60
C GLY A 107 3.48 30.60 -2.09
N ASP A 108 2.45 30.52 -1.24
CA ASP A 108 1.17 29.90 -1.57
C ASP A 108 0.02 30.61 -0.83
N PRO A 109 -0.21 31.91 -1.11
CA PRO A 109 -1.06 32.75 -0.29
C PRO A 109 -2.54 32.38 -0.47
N VAL A 110 -3.30 32.47 0.62
CA VAL A 110 -4.77 32.54 0.55
C VAL A 110 -5.23 33.76 -0.26
N SER A 111 -6.46 33.73 -0.75
CA SER A 111 -7.02 34.89 -1.47
C SER A 111 -7.17 36.11 -0.54
N PRO A 112 -7.16 37.34 -1.08
CA PRO A 112 -7.39 38.55 -0.29
C PRO A 112 -8.69 38.51 0.51
N GLU A 113 -9.74 37.94 -0.07
CA GLU A 113 -11.05 37.81 0.57
C GLU A 113 -10.99 36.88 1.80
N VAL A 114 -10.27 35.76 1.70
CA VAL A 114 -10.06 34.85 2.83
C VAL A 114 -9.22 35.51 3.92
N ARG A 115 -8.19 36.28 3.54
CA ARG A 115 -7.41 37.07 4.48
C ARG A 115 -8.28 38.08 5.22
N ASP A 116 -9.10 38.84 4.50
CA ASP A 116 -10.02 39.81 5.11
C ASP A 116 -10.99 39.14 6.07
N LEU A 117 -11.54 37.97 5.68
CA LEU A 117 -12.40 37.17 6.57
C LEU A 117 -11.67 36.76 7.85
N ILE A 118 -10.44 36.24 7.75
CA ILE A 118 -9.63 35.85 8.92
C ILE A 118 -9.37 37.05 9.84
N GLU A 119 -9.13 38.23 9.28
CA GLU A 119 -8.72 39.42 10.04
C GLU A 119 -9.88 40.19 10.66
N GLN A 120 -11.05 40.15 10.02
CA GLN A 120 -12.18 40.98 10.40
C GLN A 120 -13.27 40.20 11.15
N THR A 121 -13.27 38.86 11.08
CA THR A 121 -14.30 38.04 11.75
C THR A 121 -14.11 38.05 13.27
N PRO A 122 -15.09 38.54 14.05
CA PRO A 122 -15.00 38.54 15.50
C PRO A 122 -14.87 37.12 16.08
N GLY A 123 -14.04 36.94 17.09
CA GLY A 123 -13.85 35.64 17.75
C GLY A 123 -12.85 34.71 17.06
N VAL A 124 -12.23 35.15 15.96
CA VAL A 124 -11.01 34.53 15.42
C VAL A 124 -9.81 35.02 16.23
N LEU A 125 -9.03 34.07 16.74
CA LEU A 125 -7.84 34.29 17.54
C LEU A 125 -6.64 33.77 16.76
N ARG A 126 -5.61 34.59 16.56
CA ARG A 126 -4.39 34.21 15.82
C ARG A 126 -3.18 34.27 16.72
N THR A 127 -2.31 33.28 16.62
CA THR A 127 -1.02 33.27 17.35
C THR A 127 0.17 33.68 16.47
N GLY A 128 0.01 33.61 15.14
CA GLY A 128 1.15 33.56 14.23
C GLY A 128 1.90 32.22 14.34
N PHE A 129 3.13 32.18 13.83
CA PHE A 129 4.00 31.02 13.98
C PHE A 129 4.39 30.80 15.45
N VAL A 130 4.19 29.58 15.95
CA VAL A 130 4.67 29.14 17.27
C VAL A 130 5.58 27.93 17.08
N PRO A 131 6.72 27.86 17.80
CA PRO A 131 7.67 26.75 17.64
C PRO A 131 7.20 25.44 18.29
N ASP A 132 6.38 25.54 19.35
CA ASP A 132 5.76 24.38 20.01
C ASP A 132 4.26 24.61 20.15
N VAL A 133 3.48 23.76 19.48
CA VAL A 133 2.01 23.83 19.46
C VAL A 133 1.40 23.08 20.64
N TYR A 134 2.15 22.19 21.31
CA TYR A 134 1.60 21.28 22.32
C TYR A 134 0.86 21.99 23.47
N PRO A 135 1.34 23.15 23.98
CA PRO A 135 0.62 23.90 25.00
C PRO A 135 -0.74 24.46 24.57
N TYR A 136 -1.04 24.49 23.26
CA TYR A 136 -2.27 25.05 22.72
C TYR A 136 -3.37 24.01 22.49
N TYR A 137 -3.04 22.72 22.32
CA TYR A 137 -4.07 21.68 22.17
C TYR A 137 -5.05 21.61 23.37
N PRO A 138 -4.61 21.72 24.63
CA PRO A 138 -5.53 21.77 25.78
C PRO A 138 -6.51 22.96 25.78
N LEU A 139 -6.29 23.97 24.94
CA LEU A 139 -7.18 25.11 24.78
C LEU A 139 -8.38 24.80 23.88
N MET A 140 -8.30 23.74 23.09
CA MET A 140 -9.24 23.41 22.04
C MET A 140 -10.31 22.43 22.53
N SER A 141 -11.52 22.55 21.99
CA SER A 141 -12.59 21.56 22.15
C SER A 141 -12.53 20.48 21.07
N LEU A 142 -12.07 20.84 19.88
CA LEU A 142 -11.79 19.95 18.74
C LEU A 142 -10.79 20.62 17.78
N LEU A 143 -10.21 19.84 16.89
CA LEU A 143 -9.39 20.34 15.78
C LEU A 143 -10.18 20.24 14.46
N ALA A 144 -10.23 21.34 13.70
CA ALA A 144 -10.71 21.39 12.33
C ALA A 144 -9.52 21.26 11.35
N LEU A 145 -9.67 20.38 10.34
CA LEU A 145 -8.70 20.19 9.27
C LEU A 145 -9.41 20.09 7.90
N PRO A 146 -9.89 21.21 7.33
CA PRO A 146 -10.67 21.23 6.10
C PRO A 146 -9.84 21.13 4.81
N THR A 147 -8.70 20.46 4.88
CA THR A 147 -7.68 20.40 3.81
C THR A 147 -8.20 19.74 2.52
N TYR A 148 -7.66 20.12 1.37
CA TYR A 148 -7.98 19.51 0.08
C TYR A 148 -7.10 18.32 -0.24
N ARG A 149 -5.92 18.25 0.39
CA ARG A 149 -4.95 17.16 0.23
C ARG A 149 -3.93 17.15 1.36
N GLU A 150 -3.57 15.96 1.80
CA GLU A 150 -2.47 15.70 2.72
C GLU A 150 -1.66 14.48 2.28
N GLY A 151 -0.41 14.41 2.72
CA GLY A 151 0.30 13.13 2.76
C GLY A 151 -0.23 12.29 3.92
N PHE A 152 0.04 12.76 5.13
CA PHE A 152 -0.56 12.31 6.38
C PHE A 152 -0.41 13.47 7.39
N PRO A 153 -1.47 14.07 7.92
CA PRO A 153 -1.36 15.28 8.73
C PRO A 153 -0.88 14.98 10.16
N THR A 154 0.36 15.36 10.50
CA THR A 154 0.90 15.18 11.86
C THR A 154 0.07 15.88 12.93
N VAL A 155 -0.44 17.09 12.65
CA VAL A 155 -1.28 17.87 13.59
C VAL A 155 -2.56 17.15 13.99
N ALA A 156 -3.09 16.30 13.11
CA ALA A 156 -4.27 15.47 13.42
C ALA A 156 -3.93 14.38 14.44
N LEU A 157 -2.77 13.74 14.30
CA LEU A 157 -2.27 12.77 15.26
C LEU A 157 -1.97 13.42 16.61
N GLU A 158 -1.37 14.61 16.60
CA GLU A 158 -1.07 15.37 17.82
C GLU A 158 -2.34 15.72 18.58
N ALA A 159 -3.32 16.34 17.91
CA ALA A 159 -4.61 16.67 18.51
C ALA A 159 -5.31 15.42 19.06
N SER A 160 -5.32 14.31 18.30
CA SER A 160 -5.88 13.04 18.75
C SER A 160 -5.15 12.48 19.97
N ALA A 161 -3.82 12.61 20.06
CA ALA A 161 -3.06 12.19 21.23
C ALA A 161 -3.42 13.01 22.47
N PHE A 162 -3.73 14.30 22.31
CA PHE A 162 -4.35 15.13 23.35
C PHE A 162 -5.81 14.78 23.64
N GLY A 163 -6.41 13.82 22.93
CA GLY A 163 -7.80 13.41 23.08
C GLY A 163 -8.79 14.42 22.51
N LEU A 164 -8.34 15.25 21.56
CA LEU A 164 -9.22 16.12 20.79
C LEU A 164 -9.77 15.32 19.62
N PRO A 165 -11.10 15.28 19.42
CA PRO A 165 -11.65 14.74 18.21
C PRO A 165 -11.38 15.68 17.03
N LEU A 166 -11.43 15.11 15.84
CA LEU A 166 -11.11 15.80 14.59
C LEU A 166 -12.37 16.01 13.75
N VAL A 167 -12.49 17.17 13.11
CA VAL A 167 -13.41 17.37 11.98
C VAL A 167 -12.55 17.63 10.74
N THR A 168 -12.52 16.67 9.82
CA THR A 168 -11.62 16.69 8.66
C THR A 168 -12.37 16.35 7.37
N THR A 169 -11.74 16.55 6.22
CA THR A 169 -12.29 16.19 4.92
C THR A 169 -11.98 14.74 4.52
N ASP A 170 -12.64 14.26 3.46
CA ASP A 170 -12.32 13.00 2.77
C ASP A 170 -11.09 13.09 1.83
N ALA A 171 -10.26 14.12 1.99
CA ALA A 171 -9.04 14.28 1.20
C ALA A 171 -8.01 13.16 1.48
N THR A 172 -7.12 12.91 0.50
CA THR A 172 -5.95 12.04 0.68
C THR A 172 -5.18 12.41 1.94
N GLY A 173 -4.75 11.42 2.73
CA GLY A 173 -4.03 11.55 3.99
C GLY A 173 -4.91 12.01 5.17
N ALA A 174 -5.80 12.96 4.93
CA ALA A 174 -6.70 13.50 5.95
C ALA A 174 -7.74 12.47 6.39
N ARG A 175 -8.37 11.78 5.43
CA ARG A 175 -9.32 10.70 5.71
C ARG A 175 -8.71 9.50 6.45
N ASP A 176 -7.39 9.30 6.30
CA ASP A 176 -6.67 8.21 6.96
C ASP A 176 -6.32 8.55 8.42
N ALA A 177 -6.39 9.84 8.81
CA ALA A 177 -6.16 10.30 10.17
C ALA A 177 -7.42 10.24 11.06
N VAL A 178 -8.58 9.92 10.49
CA VAL A 178 -9.87 9.88 11.19
C VAL A 178 -10.67 8.64 10.81
N GLN A 179 -11.15 7.93 11.82
CA GLN A 179 -12.21 6.93 11.66
C GLN A 179 -13.55 7.61 11.90
N ASP A 180 -14.26 7.93 10.81
CA ASP A 180 -15.56 8.60 10.89
C ASP A 180 -16.55 7.81 11.75
N GLY A 181 -17.34 8.52 12.55
CA GLY A 181 -18.22 7.89 13.54
C GLY A 181 -17.50 7.46 14.84
N VAL A 182 -16.18 7.30 14.83
CA VAL A 182 -15.41 6.68 15.92
C VAL A 182 -14.44 7.66 16.58
N THR A 183 -13.51 8.26 15.83
CA THR A 183 -12.48 9.17 16.38
C THR A 183 -12.72 10.64 16.03
N GLY A 184 -13.62 10.91 15.08
CA GLY A 184 -13.92 12.24 14.58
C GLY A 184 -15.03 12.22 13.54
N TRP A 185 -15.11 13.30 12.75
CA TRP A 185 -16.05 13.47 11.65
C TRP A 185 -15.29 13.62 10.34
N ARG A 186 -15.80 12.97 9.28
CA ARG A 186 -15.35 13.21 7.90
C ARG A 186 -16.44 13.93 7.11
N VAL A 187 -16.04 14.97 6.39
CA VAL A 187 -16.92 15.75 5.51
C VAL A 187 -16.39 15.74 4.06
N PRO A 188 -17.21 16.02 3.04
CA PRO A 188 -16.72 16.20 1.68
C PRO A 188 -15.71 17.35 1.58
N VAL A 189 -14.75 17.23 0.65
CA VAL A 189 -13.77 18.29 0.38
C VAL A 189 -14.48 19.51 -0.24
N GLY A 190 -14.23 20.70 0.29
CA GLY A 190 -14.80 21.95 -0.22
C GLY A 190 -16.25 22.22 0.20
N ASP A 191 -16.82 21.41 1.10
CA ASP A 191 -18.20 21.57 1.58
C ASP A 191 -18.22 22.30 2.94
N ALA A 192 -18.37 23.63 2.88
CA ALA A 192 -18.40 24.48 4.06
C ALA A 192 -19.64 24.23 4.94
N ASP A 193 -20.77 23.83 4.35
CA ASP A 193 -22.01 23.56 5.07
C ASP A 193 -21.90 22.28 5.90
N ALA A 194 -21.42 21.20 5.28
CA ALA A 194 -21.16 19.94 5.98
C ALA A 194 -20.10 20.13 7.09
N LEU A 195 -19.07 20.94 6.83
CA LEU A 195 -18.08 21.31 7.83
C LEU A 195 -18.73 22.06 9.00
N ALA A 196 -19.58 23.05 8.73
CA ALA A 196 -20.29 23.81 9.77
C ALA A 196 -21.18 22.91 10.64
N ASP A 197 -21.93 22.01 10.02
CA ASP A 197 -22.83 21.09 10.71
C ASP A 197 -22.05 20.11 11.60
N ALA A 198 -20.92 19.58 11.12
CA ALA A 198 -20.03 18.72 11.90
C ALA A 198 -19.39 19.48 13.09
N LEU A 199 -18.86 20.69 12.86
CA LEU A 199 -18.29 21.53 13.92
C LEU A 199 -19.35 21.87 14.99
N THR A 200 -20.55 22.24 14.55
CA THR A 200 -21.68 22.57 15.43
C THR A 200 -22.11 21.36 16.26
N SER A 201 -22.28 20.20 15.61
CA SER A 201 -22.60 18.95 16.29
C SER A 201 -21.54 18.57 17.33
N ALA A 202 -20.26 18.76 17.03
CA ALA A 202 -19.17 18.47 17.96
C ALA A 202 -19.21 19.41 19.18
N LEU A 203 -19.48 20.70 18.99
CA LEU A 203 -19.55 21.66 20.10
C LEU A 203 -20.81 21.49 20.97
N LEU A 204 -21.95 21.14 20.37
CA LEU A 204 -23.22 20.93 21.09
C LEU A 204 -23.34 19.54 21.74
N GLY A 205 -22.51 18.57 21.34
CA GLY A 205 -22.54 17.19 21.81
C GLY A 205 -21.34 16.77 22.66
N PRO A 206 -21.07 17.38 23.83
CA PRO A 206 -19.81 17.20 24.58
C PRO A 206 -19.54 15.75 25.02
N ALA A 207 -20.58 14.94 25.26
CA ALA A 207 -20.40 13.51 25.57
C ALA A 207 -19.90 12.71 24.36
N ASP A 208 -20.46 12.97 23.18
CA ASP A 208 -20.05 12.34 21.92
C ASP A 208 -18.62 12.75 21.54
N THR A 209 -18.34 14.04 21.66
CA THR A 209 -17.04 14.66 21.43
C THR A 209 -15.95 14.09 22.32
N ARG A 210 -16.19 13.96 23.64
CA ARG A 210 -15.24 13.31 24.56
C ARG A 210 -15.01 11.84 24.21
N ARG A 211 -16.08 11.09 23.93
CA ARG A 211 -15.97 9.67 23.55
C ARG A 211 -15.11 9.49 22.30
N ARG A 212 -15.32 10.33 21.28
CA ARG A 212 -14.53 10.31 20.04
C ARG A 212 -13.09 10.70 20.27
N GLY A 213 -12.85 11.74 21.07
CA GLY A 213 -11.50 12.16 21.46
C GLY A 213 -10.72 11.06 22.19
N GLU A 214 -11.34 10.38 23.15
CA GLU A 214 -10.75 9.23 23.85
C GLU A 214 -10.49 8.03 22.92
N ALA A 215 -11.40 7.76 21.98
CA ALA A 215 -11.17 6.75 20.95
C ALA A 215 -10.00 7.12 20.03
N GLY A 216 -9.92 8.40 19.62
CA GLY A 216 -8.82 8.95 18.83
C GLY A 216 -7.48 8.81 19.54
N ARG A 217 -7.42 9.16 20.83
CA ARG A 217 -6.22 8.99 21.65
C ARG A 217 -5.75 7.53 21.67
N ARG A 218 -6.64 6.60 21.99
CA ARG A 218 -6.32 5.16 22.02
C ARG A 218 -5.79 4.68 20.68
N TRP A 219 -6.51 4.98 19.60
CA TRP A 219 -6.09 4.60 18.25
C TRP A 219 -4.70 5.15 17.91
N VAL A 220 -4.43 6.41 18.24
CA VAL A 220 -3.14 7.03 17.97
C VAL A 220 -2.01 6.43 18.79
N THR A 221 -2.21 6.20 20.09
CA THR A 221 -1.21 5.55 20.95
C THR A 221 -0.87 4.13 20.48
N GLU A 222 -1.86 3.36 20.03
CA GLU A 222 -1.64 1.99 19.56
C GLU A 222 -0.92 1.94 18.20
N ASN A 223 -1.18 2.88 17.30
CA ASN A 223 -0.76 2.78 15.91
C ASN A 223 0.42 3.70 15.53
N PHE A 224 0.58 4.82 16.21
CA PHE A 224 1.51 5.89 15.83
C PHE A 224 2.50 6.25 16.94
N ASP A 225 2.73 5.36 17.90
CA ASP A 225 3.85 5.46 18.82
C ASP A 225 5.19 5.58 18.04
N PRO A 226 6.03 6.60 18.31
CA PRO A 226 7.25 6.85 17.53
C PRO A 226 8.24 5.68 17.57
N THR A 227 8.41 5.03 18.71
CA THR A 227 9.32 3.88 18.85
C THR A 227 8.83 2.72 18.00
N SER A 228 7.54 2.44 18.04
CA SER A 228 6.91 1.40 17.23
C SER A 228 7.00 1.70 15.73
N VAL A 229 6.82 2.96 15.31
CA VAL A 229 6.99 3.40 13.92
C VAL A 229 8.44 3.22 13.47
N GLN A 230 9.41 3.62 14.28
CA GLN A 230 10.84 3.48 13.99
C GLN A 230 11.26 2.01 13.90
N GLN A 231 10.74 1.15 14.78
CA GLN A 231 11.00 -0.28 14.73
C GLN A 231 10.50 -0.88 13.41
N ARG A 232 9.29 -0.52 12.95
CA ARG A 232 8.78 -0.97 11.64
C ARG A 232 9.67 -0.55 10.48
N TRP A 233 10.25 0.65 10.53
CA TRP A 233 11.25 1.08 9.54
C TRP A 233 12.52 0.24 9.60
N ALA A 234 13.03 -0.05 10.80
CA ALA A 234 14.22 -0.87 10.98
C ALA A 234 14.00 -2.30 10.44
N ASP A 235 12.87 -2.92 10.78
CA ASP A 235 12.48 -4.25 10.30
C ASP A 235 12.37 -4.27 8.77
N TYR A 236 11.72 -3.25 8.20
CA TYR A 236 11.60 -3.11 6.75
C TYR A 236 12.96 -2.94 6.05
N TYR A 237 13.88 -2.16 6.61
CA TYR A 237 15.22 -2.06 6.05
C TYR A 237 16.02 -3.35 6.21
N ALA A 238 15.87 -4.07 7.32
CA ALA A 238 16.51 -5.37 7.52
C ALA A 238 16.03 -6.39 6.47
N GLU A 239 14.73 -6.41 6.16
CA GLU A 239 14.15 -7.23 5.08
C GLU A 239 14.77 -6.90 3.72
N LEU A 240 14.91 -5.60 3.39
CA LEU A 240 15.52 -5.16 2.13
C LEU A 240 17.01 -5.49 2.03
N LEU A 241 17.74 -5.40 3.14
CA LEU A 241 19.15 -5.79 3.21
C LEU A 241 19.31 -7.30 3.04
N HIS A 242 18.47 -8.09 3.71
CA HIS A 242 18.46 -9.54 3.56
C HIS A 242 18.17 -9.96 2.11
N TRP A 243 17.19 -9.32 1.46
CA TRP A 243 16.90 -9.54 0.04
C TRP A 243 18.12 -9.22 -0.84
N ARG A 244 18.83 -8.11 -0.56
CA ARG A 244 20.04 -7.73 -1.30
C ARG A 244 21.16 -8.75 -1.12
N GLU A 245 21.39 -9.22 0.10
CA GLU A 245 22.39 -10.26 0.40
C GLU A 245 22.11 -11.55 -0.38
N LEU A 246 20.86 -12.02 -0.37
CA LEU A 246 20.45 -13.20 -1.14
C LEU A 246 20.62 -12.99 -2.65
N SER A 247 20.34 -11.79 -3.16
CA SER A 247 20.49 -11.45 -4.58
C SER A 247 21.94 -11.54 -5.04
N GLU A 248 22.89 -11.10 -4.20
CA GLU A 248 24.33 -11.06 -4.48
C GLU A 248 25.04 -12.40 -4.27
N ARG A 249 24.48 -13.30 -3.45
CA ARG A 249 25.08 -14.61 -3.13
C ARG A 249 25.42 -15.46 -4.38
N HIS A 250 24.66 -15.31 -5.46
CA HIS A 250 24.77 -16.14 -6.67
C HIS A 250 24.98 -15.34 -7.97
N ARG A 251 25.86 -14.32 -7.95
CA ARG A 251 26.16 -13.48 -9.14
C ARG A 251 26.54 -14.26 -10.40
N GLY A 252 27.30 -15.35 -10.26
CA GLY A 252 27.72 -16.18 -11.41
C GLY A 252 26.52 -16.82 -12.12
N LYS A 253 25.60 -17.41 -11.36
CA LYS A 253 24.32 -17.94 -11.88
C LYS A 253 23.49 -16.84 -12.53
N ARG A 254 23.41 -15.65 -11.90
CA ARG A 254 22.67 -14.51 -12.45
C ARG A 254 23.18 -14.07 -13.83
N TRP A 255 24.50 -14.05 -14.03
CA TRP A 255 25.13 -13.74 -15.31
C TRP A 255 24.77 -14.78 -16.38
N MET A 256 24.88 -16.07 -16.05
CA MET A 256 24.48 -17.16 -16.95
C MET A 256 23.01 -17.03 -17.36
N ASP A 257 22.12 -16.83 -16.39
CA ASP A 257 20.68 -16.65 -16.62
C ASP A 257 20.40 -15.47 -17.56
N ALA A 258 21.06 -14.33 -17.35
CA ALA A 258 20.87 -13.14 -18.18
C ALA A 258 21.34 -13.37 -19.63
N VAL A 259 22.50 -14.00 -19.81
CA VAL A 259 23.06 -14.30 -21.14
C VAL A 259 22.19 -15.29 -21.88
N LEU A 260 21.79 -16.39 -21.24
CA LEU A 260 20.96 -17.42 -21.86
C LEU A 260 19.54 -16.92 -22.14
N ALA A 261 18.92 -16.16 -21.24
CA ALA A 261 17.62 -15.55 -21.49
C ALA A 261 17.68 -14.49 -22.58
N GLY A 262 18.72 -13.65 -22.60
CA GLY A 262 18.94 -12.66 -23.65
C GLY A 262 19.13 -13.30 -25.03
N ALA A 263 19.99 -14.33 -25.13
CA ALA A 263 20.16 -15.11 -26.35
C ALA A 263 18.85 -15.78 -26.79
N GLY A 264 18.10 -16.36 -25.85
CA GLY A 264 16.78 -16.94 -26.10
C GLY A 264 15.79 -15.92 -26.65
N LEU A 265 15.71 -14.71 -26.08
CA LEU A 265 14.84 -13.64 -26.57
C LEU A 265 15.20 -13.16 -27.97
N VAL A 266 16.50 -13.10 -28.31
CA VAL A 266 16.95 -12.74 -29.66
C VAL A 266 16.55 -13.82 -30.67
N VAL A 267 16.86 -15.08 -30.36
CA VAL A 267 16.56 -16.22 -31.26
C VAL A 267 15.05 -16.43 -31.42
N LEU A 268 14.29 -16.30 -30.33
CA LEU A 268 12.84 -16.50 -30.32
C LEU A 268 12.06 -15.23 -30.65
N GLY A 269 12.70 -14.10 -30.93
CA GLY A 269 12.03 -12.81 -31.14
C GLY A 269 10.97 -12.85 -32.25
N GLY A 270 11.29 -13.44 -33.40
CA GLY A 270 10.35 -13.64 -34.50
C GLY A 270 9.16 -14.54 -34.11
N PRO A 271 9.39 -15.76 -33.61
CA PRO A 271 8.33 -16.62 -33.08
C PRO A 271 7.47 -15.97 -31.99
N LEU A 272 8.07 -15.23 -31.06
CA LEU A 272 7.36 -14.52 -29.99
C LEU A 272 6.46 -13.42 -30.54
N LEU A 273 6.92 -12.67 -31.54
CA LEU A 273 6.11 -11.65 -32.22
C LEU A 273 4.93 -12.31 -32.95
N LEU A 274 5.16 -13.43 -33.63
CA LEU A 274 4.09 -14.19 -34.28
C LEU A 274 3.06 -14.70 -33.26
N LEU A 275 3.51 -15.28 -32.14
CA LEU A 275 2.63 -15.71 -31.06
C LEU A 275 1.84 -14.54 -30.46
N ALA A 276 2.48 -13.38 -30.26
CA ALA A 276 1.82 -12.18 -29.77
C ALA A 276 0.69 -11.73 -30.71
N LEU A 277 0.93 -11.74 -32.02
CA LEU A 277 -0.09 -11.45 -33.03
C LEU A 277 -1.22 -12.49 -33.00
N LEU A 278 -0.89 -13.78 -32.96
CA LEU A 278 -1.90 -14.86 -32.89
C LEU A 278 -2.76 -14.75 -31.63
N VAL A 279 -2.16 -14.44 -30.48
CA VAL A 279 -2.90 -14.17 -29.23
C VAL A 279 -3.79 -12.95 -29.41
N ARG A 280 -3.29 -11.86 -30.00
CA ARG A 280 -4.07 -10.64 -30.25
C ARG A 280 -5.31 -10.88 -31.13
N PHE A 281 -5.18 -11.73 -32.15
CA PHE A 281 -6.27 -12.04 -33.08
C PHE A 281 -7.23 -13.10 -32.53
N LYS A 282 -6.73 -14.11 -31.81
CA LYS A 282 -7.56 -15.24 -31.34
C LYS A 282 -8.15 -15.04 -29.95
N LEU A 283 -7.52 -14.24 -29.09
CA LEU A 283 -7.89 -14.07 -27.67
C LEU A 283 -8.08 -12.59 -27.26
N GLY A 284 -7.81 -11.65 -28.15
CA GLY A 284 -8.02 -10.22 -27.93
C GLY A 284 -6.86 -9.51 -27.21
N SER A 285 -7.20 -8.44 -26.49
CA SER A 285 -6.25 -7.59 -25.76
C SER A 285 -6.60 -7.59 -24.27
N PRO A 286 -5.61 -7.53 -23.35
CA PRO A 286 -4.16 -7.54 -23.57
C PRO A 286 -3.57 -8.87 -24.06
N VAL A 287 -2.48 -8.79 -24.84
CA VAL A 287 -1.72 -9.96 -25.32
C VAL A 287 -0.99 -10.67 -24.19
N LEU A 288 -0.39 -9.90 -23.28
CA LEU A 288 0.31 -10.43 -22.12
C LEU A 288 -0.65 -10.50 -20.93
N PHE A 289 -0.69 -11.67 -20.32
CA PHE A 289 -1.22 -11.88 -18.99
C PHE A 289 -0.16 -11.51 -17.95
N LYS A 290 -0.55 -10.69 -16.98
CA LYS A 290 0.32 -10.21 -15.90
C LYS A 290 -0.22 -10.70 -14.58
N GLN A 291 0.62 -11.28 -13.73
CA GLN A 291 0.21 -11.71 -12.39
C GLN A 291 1.32 -11.47 -11.36
N VAL A 292 0.94 -10.95 -10.19
CA VAL A 292 1.90 -10.76 -9.09
C VAL A 292 2.18 -12.10 -8.42
N ARG A 293 3.47 -12.33 -8.15
CA ARG A 293 4.03 -13.57 -7.63
C ARG A 293 5.12 -13.29 -6.59
N PRO A 294 5.34 -14.19 -5.61
CA PRO A 294 6.44 -14.09 -4.67
C PRO A 294 7.75 -14.47 -5.37
N GLY A 295 8.74 -13.60 -5.23
CA GLY A 295 10.08 -13.75 -5.75
C GLY A 295 11.08 -14.13 -4.66
N LEU A 296 12.34 -13.73 -4.87
CA LEU A 296 13.41 -13.86 -3.89
C LEU A 296 13.02 -13.18 -2.57
N ALA A 297 13.26 -13.84 -1.44
CA ALA A 297 12.84 -13.44 -0.09
C ALA A 297 11.33 -13.13 0.04
N GLY A 298 10.48 -13.71 -0.81
CA GLY A 298 9.04 -13.47 -0.83
C GLY A 298 8.65 -12.15 -1.51
N GLN A 299 9.61 -11.36 -1.98
CA GLN A 299 9.37 -10.04 -2.56
C GLN A 299 8.49 -10.13 -3.82
N PRO A 300 7.41 -9.34 -3.92
CA PRO A 300 6.49 -9.44 -5.04
C PRO A 300 7.12 -8.92 -6.34
N PHE A 301 6.91 -9.66 -7.43
CA PHE A 301 7.26 -9.26 -8.80
C PHE A 301 6.10 -9.55 -9.76
N THR A 302 6.12 -8.94 -10.95
CA THR A 302 5.10 -9.17 -11.98
C THR A 302 5.57 -10.22 -12.96
N MET A 303 4.93 -11.38 -12.94
CA MET A 303 5.19 -12.47 -13.88
C MET A 303 4.46 -12.23 -15.20
N TYR A 304 5.15 -12.40 -16.34
CA TYR A 304 4.59 -12.23 -17.68
C TYR A 304 4.34 -13.57 -18.37
N LYS A 305 3.14 -13.74 -18.92
CA LYS A 305 2.78 -14.86 -19.79
C LYS A 305 2.02 -14.38 -21.01
N PHE A 306 1.88 -15.20 -22.04
CA PHE A 306 0.84 -14.96 -23.03
C PHE A 306 -0.53 -15.27 -22.45
N ARG A 307 -1.52 -14.46 -22.82
CA ARG A 307 -2.92 -14.74 -22.54
C ARG A 307 -3.30 -16.08 -23.18
N THR A 308 -3.94 -16.95 -22.41
CA THR A 308 -4.40 -18.29 -22.87
C THR A 308 -5.91 -18.49 -22.74
N MET A 309 -6.62 -17.52 -22.15
CA MET A 309 -8.06 -17.60 -21.86
C MET A 309 -8.77 -16.34 -22.37
N THR A 310 -10.04 -16.46 -22.72
CA THR A 310 -10.91 -15.35 -23.09
C THR A 310 -11.44 -14.61 -21.85
N ASP A 311 -12.01 -13.41 -22.06
CA ASP A 311 -12.68 -12.62 -21.02
C ASP A 311 -14.22 -12.82 -21.05
N GLU A 312 -14.68 -13.99 -21.51
CA GLU A 312 -16.11 -14.28 -21.58
C GLU A 312 -16.76 -14.21 -20.19
N ARG A 313 -17.85 -13.44 -20.13
CA ARG A 313 -18.68 -13.25 -18.95
C ARG A 313 -20.06 -13.88 -19.14
N ASP A 314 -20.74 -14.19 -18.04
CA ASP A 314 -22.14 -14.58 -18.05
C ASP A 314 -23.07 -13.36 -18.12
N ALA A 315 -24.38 -13.58 -17.98
CA ALA A 315 -25.39 -12.53 -18.07
C ALA A 315 -25.33 -11.54 -16.89
N ASP A 316 -24.76 -11.96 -15.76
CA ASP A 316 -24.61 -11.14 -14.55
C ASP A 316 -23.30 -10.32 -14.59
N GLY A 317 -22.50 -10.49 -15.65
CA GLY A 317 -21.23 -9.83 -15.82
C GLY A 317 -20.08 -10.54 -15.11
N GLU A 318 -20.26 -11.74 -14.57
CA GLU A 318 -19.22 -12.52 -13.91
C GLU A 318 -18.42 -13.36 -14.92
N LEU A 319 -17.13 -13.61 -14.63
CA LEU A 319 -16.29 -14.41 -15.53
C LEU A 319 -16.76 -15.86 -15.58
N ARG A 320 -16.95 -16.40 -16.78
CA ARG A 320 -17.33 -17.81 -16.96
C ARG A 320 -16.26 -18.76 -16.40
N PRO A 321 -16.61 -20.03 -16.10
CA PRO A 321 -15.65 -21.02 -15.65
C PRO A 321 -14.47 -21.22 -16.61
N ASP A 322 -13.30 -21.57 -16.07
CA ASP A 322 -12.06 -21.73 -16.82
C ASP A 322 -12.19 -22.69 -18.02
N ALA A 323 -12.98 -23.76 -17.86
CA ALA A 323 -13.22 -24.74 -18.90
C ALA A 323 -13.87 -24.15 -20.17
N VAL A 324 -14.69 -23.10 -20.00
CA VAL A 324 -15.35 -22.40 -21.12
C VAL A 324 -14.40 -21.39 -21.75
N ARG A 325 -13.66 -20.65 -20.92
CA ARG A 325 -12.74 -19.59 -21.36
C ARG A 325 -11.46 -20.11 -22.02
N LEU A 326 -11.11 -21.38 -21.81
CA LEU A 326 -9.90 -22.00 -22.34
C LEU A 326 -10.11 -22.57 -23.75
N THR A 327 -9.81 -21.76 -24.77
CA THR A 327 -9.96 -22.14 -26.19
C THR A 327 -8.98 -23.25 -26.61
N ALA A 328 -9.21 -23.86 -27.78
CA ALA A 328 -8.27 -24.83 -28.36
C ALA A 328 -6.85 -24.24 -28.57
N PHE A 329 -6.77 -22.96 -28.97
CA PHE A 329 -5.49 -22.26 -29.09
C PHE A 329 -4.84 -22.03 -27.72
N GLY A 330 -5.62 -21.65 -26.70
CA GLY A 330 -5.15 -21.55 -25.32
C GLY A 330 -4.62 -22.86 -24.76
N ARG A 331 -5.32 -23.98 -25.01
CA ARG A 331 -4.87 -25.33 -24.64
C ARG A 331 -3.55 -25.68 -25.33
N PHE A 332 -3.42 -25.38 -26.62
CA PHE A 332 -2.17 -25.59 -27.36
C PHE A 332 -1.01 -24.83 -26.72
N LEU A 333 -1.17 -23.53 -26.44
CA LEU A 333 -0.13 -22.71 -25.80
C LEU A 333 0.31 -23.29 -24.45
N ARG A 334 -0.63 -23.65 -23.56
CA ARG A 334 -0.32 -24.26 -22.26
C ARG A 334 0.36 -25.62 -22.38
N SER A 335 -0.13 -26.48 -23.28
CA SER A 335 0.42 -27.82 -23.49
C SER A 335 1.82 -27.82 -24.07
N THR A 336 2.22 -26.74 -24.74
CA THR A 336 3.57 -26.59 -25.31
C THR A 336 4.46 -25.67 -24.47
N SER A 337 3.93 -25.15 -23.36
CA SER A 337 4.56 -24.12 -22.51
C SER A 337 4.97 -22.85 -23.27
N LEU A 338 4.43 -22.64 -24.47
CA LEU A 338 4.70 -21.44 -25.28
C LEU A 338 4.15 -20.18 -24.60
N ASP A 339 3.13 -20.32 -23.75
CA ASP A 339 2.59 -19.22 -22.97
C ASP A 339 3.56 -18.67 -21.92
N GLU A 340 4.59 -19.43 -21.54
CA GLU A 340 5.56 -19.06 -20.50
C GLU A 340 6.83 -18.41 -21.07
N LEU A 341 7.03 -18.42 -22.40
CA LEU A 341 8.21 -17.79 -23.00
C LEU A 341 8.38 -16.30 -22.68
N PRO A 342 7.33 -15.48 -22.47
CA PRO A 342 7.48 -14.10 -21.98
C PRO A 342 8.19 -14.00 -20.61
N GLU A 343 8.24 -15.07 -19.81
CA GLU A 343 8.97 -15.11 -18.55
C GLU A 343 10.50 -14.96 -18.76
N LEU A 344 11.03 -15.22 -19.95
CA LEU A 344 12.43 -14.92 -20.28
C LEU A 344 12.77 -13.44 -20.08
N TRP A 345 11.79 -12.55 -20.25
CA TRP A 345 11.95 -11.13 -19.90
C TRP A 345 12.13 -10.94 -18.39
N ASN A 346 11.37 -11.64 -17.55
CA ASN A 346 11.54 -11.62 -16.09
C ASN A 346 12.93 -12.13 -15.67
N VAL A 347 13.45 -13.14 -16.35
CA VAL A 347 14.82 -13.62 -16.13
C VAL A 347 15.84 -12.57 -16.54
N LEU A 348 15.67 -11.92 -17.70
CA LEU A 348 16.58 -10.88 -18.16
C LEU A 348 16.65 -9.69 -17.20
N ILE A 349 15.51 -9.21 -16.69
CA ILE A 349 15.46 -8.08 -15.73
C ILE A 349 15.81 -8.48 -14.29
N GLY A 350 15.85 -9.78 -13.98
CA GLY A 350 16.38 -10.31 -12.71
C GLY A 350 15.35 -10.65 -11.65
N ASP A 351 14.06 -10.60 -11.99
CA ASP A 351 12.95 -11.05 -11.13
C ASP A 351 12.94 -12.57 -10.97
N MET A 352 13.33 -13.29 -12.03
CA MET A 352 13.36 -14.75 -12.11
C MET A 352 14.75 -15.28 -12.47
N SER A 353 14.93 -16.59 -12.33
CA SER A 353 16.03 -17.38 -12.87
C SER A 353 15.49 -18.33 -13.94
N LEU A 354 16.36 -18.89 -14.80
CA LEU A 354 15.94 -19.99 -15.67
C LEU A 354 15.55 -21.22 -14.84
N VAL A 355 16.31 -21.49 -13.77
CA VAL A 355 16.14 -22.64 -12.90
C VAL A 355 15.95 -22.20 -11.44
N GLY A 356 14.88 -22.67 -10.82
CA GLY A 356 14.52 -22.40 -9.43
C GLY A 356 13.14 -22.96 -9.07
N PRO A 357 12.72 -22.91 -7.80
CA PRO A 357 11.35 -23.23 -7.42
C PRO A 357 10.37 -22.38 -8.22
N ARG A 358 9.32 -22.95 -8.81
CA ARG A 358 8.33 -22.12 -9.51
C ARG A 358 7.67 -21.13 -8.55
N PRO A 359 7.36 -19.91 -8.99
CA PRO A 359 6.64 -18.96 -8.17
C PRO A 359 5.18 -19.41 -7.98
N LEU A 360 4.70 -19.39 -6.73
CA LEU A 360 3.34 -19.77 -6.34
C LEU A 360 2.44 -18.54 -6.10
N LEU A 361 1.19 -18.72 -5.64
CA LEU A 361 0.30 -17.57 -5.41
C LEU A 361 0.78 -16.72 -4.22
N MET A 362 0.62 -15.39 -4.32
CA MET A 362 0.89 -14.48 -3.19
C MET A 362 0.08 -14.86 -1.94
N SER A 363 -1.13 -15.36 -2.12
CA SER A 363 -2.01 -15.81 -1.04
C SER A 363 -1.47 -16.98 -0.22
N TYR A 364 -0.41 -17.66 -0.69
CA TYR A 364 0.21 -18.76 0.04
C TYR A 364 1.34 -18.30 0.97
N LEU A 365 1.89 -17.09 0.80
CA LEU A 365 2.96 -16.57 1.65
C LEU A 365 2.61 -16.64 3.15
N PRO A 366 1.40 -16.24 3.60
CA PRO A 366 1.04 -16.30 5.02
C PRO A 366 0.78 -17.72 5.55
N LEU A 367 0.72 -18.73 4.66
CA LEU A 367 0.41 -20.12 5.01
C LEU A 367 1.67 -20.97 5.20
N TYR A 368 2.84 -20.45 4.83
CA TYR A 368 4.10 -21.19 4.97
C TYR A 368 4.57 -21.20 6.41
N ASN A 369 5.03 -22.36 6.87
CA ASN A 369 5.93 -22.41 8.03
C ASN A 369 7.35 -21.96 7.63
N GLU A 370 8.22 -21.78 8.62
CA GLU A 370 9.60 -21.34 8.41
C GLU A 370 10.35 -22.22 7.40
N ARG A 371 10.20 -23.55 7.50
CA ARG A 371 10.81 -24.52 6.58
C ARG A 371 10.36 -24.31 5.14
N GLN A 372 9.06 -24.16 4.89
CA GLN A 372 8.49 -23.99 3.55
C GLN A 372 8.85 -22.63 2.96
N TYR A 373 8.96 -21.59 3.80
CA TYR A 373 9.33 -20.24 3.36
C TYR A 373 10.72 -20.18 2.73
N ARG A 374 11.64 -21.07 3.14
CA ARG A 374 13.00 -21.19 2.60
C ARG A 374 13.06 -21.38 1.08
N ARG A 375 11.98 -21.82 0.42
CA ARG A 375 11.88 -21.85 -1.05
C ARG A 375 12.21 -20.50 -1.71
N HIS A 376 12.03 -19.39 -0.99
CA HIS A 376 12.30 -18.04 -1.46
C HIS A 376 13.75 -17.58 -1.18
N GLU A 377 14.63 -18.41 -0.60
CA GLU A 377 16.06 -18.10 -0.45
C GLU A 377 16.79 -18.02 -1.82
N VAL A 378 16.16 -18.53 -2.88
CA VAL A 378 16.65 -18.43 -4.27
C VAL A 378 15.59 -17.78 -5.16
N ARG A 379 16.02 -17.27 -6.33
CA ARG A 379 15.09 -16.69 -7.31
C ARG A 379 14.14 -17.76 -7.84
N PRO A 380 12.86 -17.43 -8.06
CA PRO A 380 11.93 -18.35 -8.70
C PRO A 380 12.37 -18.69 -10.13
N GLY A 381 12.13 -19.92 -10.54
CA GLY A 381 12.51 -20.45 -11.85
C GLY A 381 11.36 -20.46 -12.88
N ILE A 382 11.70 -20.41 -14.16
CA ILE A 382 10.80 -20.86 -15.25
C ILE A 382 10.62 -22.38 -15.13
N THR A 383 11.75 -23.09 -14.97
CA THR A 383 11.81 -24.52 -14.65
C THR A 383 12.45 -24.77 -13.28
N GLY A 384 12.36 -25.98 -12.74
CA GLY A 384 12.83 -26.32 -11.40
C GLY A 384 12.87 -27.82 -11.13
N TRP A 385 13.49 -28.21 -10.01
CA TRP A 385 13.69 -29.62 -9.65
C TRP A 385 12.37 -30.39 -9.53
N ALA A 386 11.35 -29.81 -8.88
CA ALA A 386 10.02 -30.40 -8.80
C ALA A 386 9.37 -30.62 -10.19
N GLN A 387 9.60 -29.71 -11.15
CA GLN A 387 9.05 -29.83 -12.51
C GLN A 387 9.71 -30.94 -13.33
N VAL A 388 10.98 -31.28 -13.05
CA VAL A 388 11.64 -32.37 -13.76
C VAL A 388 11.47 -33.73 -13.07
N ASN A 389 11.04 -33.77 -11.80
CA ASN A 389 10.86 -35.03 -11.06
C ASN A 389 9.40 -35.46 -10.82
N GLY A 390 8.40 -34.60 -10.99
CA GLY A 390 6.99 -35.04 -10.88
C GLY A 390 5.91 -34.05 -11.33
N ARG A 391 6.24 -32.76 -11.50
CA ARG A 391 5.29 -31.70 -11.92
C ARG A 391 4.02 -31.68 -11.04
N ASN A 392 2.87 -31.96 -11.65
CA ASN A 392 1.55 -31.90 -11.03
C ASN A 392 1.18 -33.21 -10.31
N ALA A 393 1.97 -34.28 -10.45
CA ALA A 393 1.73 -35.55 -9.78
C ALA A 393 2.23 -35.57 -8.33
N LEU A 394 3.01 -34.56 -7.92
CA LEU A 394 3.53 -34.42 -6.56
C LEU A 394 2.42 -33.91 -5.63
N SER A 395 2.45 -34.35 -4.37
CA SER A 395 1.76 -33.68 -3.27
C SER A 395 2.42 -32.34 -2.93
N TRP A 396 1.76 -31.53 -2.08
CA TRP A 396 2.33 -30.26 -1.63
C TRP A 396 3.64 -30.45 -0.86
N GLU A 397 3.70 -31.41 0.06
CA GLU A 397 4.91 -31.67 0.85
C GLU A 397 6.07 -32.15 -0.02
N GLU A 398 5.84 -33.10 -0.92
CA GLU A 398 6.88 -33.56 -1.85
C GLU A 398 7.41 -32.42 -2.73
N LYS A 399 6.50 -31.53 -3.17
CA LYS A 399 6.90 -30.34 -3.93
C LYS A 399 7.77 -29.41 -3.10
N PHE A 400 7.42 -29.16 -1.84
CA PHE A 400 8.26 -28.37 -0.94
C PHE A 400 9.60 -29.05 -0.70
N ASP A 401 9.63 -30.37 -0.49
CA ASP A 401 10.88 -31.12 -0.32
C ASP A 401 11.79 -31.01 -1.54
N HIS A 402 11.23 -31.10 -2.75
CA HIS A 402 11.98 -30.88 -3.99
C HIS A 402 12.47 -29.43 -4.15
N ASP A 403 11.65 -28.45 -3.79
CA ASP A 403 12.03 -27.04 -3.83
C ASP A 403 13.16 -26.74 -2.83
N LEU A 404 13.10 -27.31 -1.61
CA LEU A 404 14.13 -27.17 -0.58
C LEU A 404 15.41 -27.92 -0.94
N TRP A 405 15.30 -29.12 -1.51
CA TRP A 405 16.48 -29.82 -2.04
C TRP A 405 17.21 -28.95 -3.05
N TYR A 406 16.48 -28.26 -3.93
CA TYR A 406 17.10 -27.34 -4.88
C TYR A 406 17.77 -26.15 -4.16
N VAL A 407 17.10 -25.52 -3.20
CA VAL A 407 17.69 -24.43 -2.38
C VAL A 407 19.03 -24.88 -1.78
N ASP A 408 19.09 -26.08 -1.22
CA ASP A 408 20.28 -26.60 -0.55
C ASP A 408 21.39 -27.11 -1.51
N ASN A 409 21.05 -27.50 -2.75
CA ASN A 409 21.96 -28.19 -3.67
C ASN A 409 22.16 -27.49 -5.04
N HIS A 410 21.66 -26.27 -5.19
CA HIS A 410 21.78 -25.57 -6.47
C HIS A 410 23.23 -25.22 -6.79
N SER A 411 23.60 -25.45 -8.05
CA SER A 411 24.89 -25.13 -8.63
C SER A 411 24.72 -24.93 -10.14
N LEU A 412 25.71 -24.36 -10.82
CA LEU A 412 25.65 -24.21 -12.28
C LEU A 412 25.48 -25.58 -12.98
N ALA A 413 26.13 -26.63 -12.47
CA ALA A 413 25.98 -27.98 -13.01
C ALA A 413 24.58 -28.54 -12.78
N THR A 414 24.02 -28.33 -11.58
CA THR A 414 22.64 -28.71 -11.25
C THR A 414 21.63 -28.00 -12.17
N ASP A 415 21.84 -26.71 -12.45
CA ASP A 415 20.99 -25.93 -13.35
C ASP A 415 21.03 -26.46 -14.78
N LEU A 416 22.23 -26.68 -15.34
CA LEU A 416 22.38 -27.22 -16.68
C LEU A 416 21.73 -28.61 -16.81
N LYS A 417 21.85 -29.45 -15.78
CA LYS A 417 21.15 -30.74 -15.72
C LYS A 417 19.63 -30.55 -15.77
N ILE A 418 19.08 -29.64 -14.96
CA ILE A 418 17.63 -29.38 -14.93
C ILE A 418 17.16 -28.82 -16.27
N LEU A 419 17.92 -27.93 -16.91
CA LEU A 419 17.60 -27.40 -18.24
C LEU A 419 17.57 -28.50 -19.30
N ALA A 420 18.56 -29.39 -19.32
CA ALA A 420 18.58 -30.54 -20.24
C ALA A 420 17.38 -31.48 -20.02
N MET A 421 17.08 -31.82 -18.76
CA MET A 421 15.90 -32.63 -18.42
C MET A 421 14.59 -31.92 -18.80
N THR A 422 14.53 -30.60 -18.64
CA THR A 422 13.36 -29.80 -19.04
C THR A 422 13.15 -29.85 -20.54
N PHE A 423 14.21 -29.65 -21.33
CA PHE A 423 14.17 -29.74 -22.78
C PHE A 423 13.66 -31.12 -23.22
N GLN A 424 14.23 -32.20 -22.67
CA GLN A 424 13.78 -33.56 -22.95
C GLN A 424 12.28 -33.74 -22.67
N LYS A 425 11.78 -33.31 -21.50
CA LYS A 425 10.37 -33.44 -21.13
C LYS A 425 9.42 -32.61 -22.00
N VAL A 426 9.82 -31.41 -22.41
CA VAL A 426 9.02 -30.57 -23.32
C VAL A 426 8.91 -31.23 -24.70
N PHE A 427 10.00 -31.80 -25.21
CA PHE A 427 10.00 -32.52 -26.49
C PHE A 427 9.21 -33.84 -26.44
N GLN A 428 9.34 -34.60 -25.36
CA GLN A 428 8.65 -35.89 -25.19
C GLN A 428 7.16 -35.74 -24.81
N ARG A 429 6.71 -34.52 -24.49
CA ARG A 429 5.35 -34.21 -24.01
C ARG A 429 4.90 -35.03 -22.78
N GLU A 430 5.84 -35.58 -22.02
CA GLU A 430 5.54 -36.43 -20.87
C GLU A 430 4.99 -35.63 -19.67
N GLY A 431 3.91 -36.13 -19.06
CA GLY A 431 3.33 -35.59 -17.83
C GLY A 431 2.52 -34.29 -17.98
N ILE A 432 2.04 -33.98 -19.19
CA ILE A 432 1.23 -32.77 -19.47
C ILE A 432 -0.27 -33.00 -19.21
N SER A 433 -0.67 -34.25 -18.99
CA SER A 433 -2.05 -34.63 -18.68
C SER A 433 -2.07 -35.58 -17.49
N ALA A 434 -2.32 -35.04 -16.29
CA ALA A 434 -2.83 -35.85 -15.20
C ALA A 434 -4.29 -36.19 -15.51
N HIS A 435 -4.66 -37.45 -15.33
CA HIS A 435 -6.06 -37.88 -15.37
C HIS A 435 -6.86 -37.08 -14.33
N GLY A 436 -7.88 -36.34 -14.77
CA GLY A 436 -8.99 -35.91 -13.92
C GLY A 436 -8.91 -34.51 -13.26
N GLU A 437 -7.73 -33.99 -12.90
CA GLU A 437 -7.63 -32.66 -12.27
C GLU A 437 -6.60 -31.77 -12.98
N VAL A 438 -7.09 -30.67 -13.57
CA VAL A 438 -6.32 -29.74 -14.42
C VAL A 438 -5.37 -28.84 -13.59
N THR A 439 -5.51 -28.84 -12.27
CA THR A 439 -4.73 -27.99 -11.34
C THR A 439 -4.58 -28.68 -9.99
N MET A 440 -3.37 -28.65 -9.43
CA MET A 440 -3.09 -29.04 -8.04
C MET A 440 -4.04 -28.29 -7.09
N PRO A 441 -4.59 -28.93 -6.04
CA PRO A 441 -5.50 -28.28 -5.10
C PRO A 441 -4.85 -27.04 -4.46
N ARG A 442 -5.66 -26.04 -4.10
CA ARG A 442 -5.15 -24.85 -3.42
C ARG A 442 -4.42 -25.24 -2.14
N PHE A 443 -3.26 -24.65 -1.90
CA PHE A 443 -2.54 -24.84 -0.64
C PHE A 443 -3.31 -24.14 0.47
N THR A 444 -3.63 -24.87 1.54
CA THR A 444 -4.40 -24.37 2.69
C THR A 444 -3.55 -24.26 3.95
N GLY A 445 -2.22 -24.30 3.82
CA GLY A 445 -1.31 -24.50 4.94
C GLY A 445 -1.15 -25.98 5.26
N SER A 446 0.00 -26.34 5.81
CA SER A 446 0.21 -27.67 6.37
C SER A 446 -0.39 -27.66 7.76
N ASN A 447 -1.29 -28.60 8.05
CA ASN A 447 -1.79 -28.81 9.41
C ASN A 447 -0.64 -29.26 10.31
N SER A 448 0.15 -28.32 10.82
CA SER A 448 0.88 -28.53 12.06
C SER A 448 -0.12 -28.32 13.19
N LYS A 449 -0.72 -29.40 13.68
CA LYS A 449 -1.17 -29.41 15.08
C LYS A 449 0.05 -28.99 15.95
N PRO A 450 -0.19 -28.19 17.00
CA PRO A 450 0.85 -27.51 17.78
C PRO A 450 1.91 -28.46 18.32
#